data_AF-A0A534V4I3-F1
#
_entry.id   AF-A0A534V4I3-F1
#
_cell.length_a   1.000
_cell.length_b   1.000
_cell.length_c   1.000
_cell.angle_alpha   90.00
_cell.angle_beta   90.00
_cell.angle_gamma   90.00
#
_symmetry.space_group_name_H-M   'P 1'
#
loop_
_entity.id
_entity.type
_entity.pdbx_description
1 polymer ?
#
loop_
_entity_poly.entity_id
_entity_poly.type
_entity_poly.pdbx_seq_one_letter_code
_entity_poly.pdbx_strand_id
1 'polypeptide(L)'
;MTREGRLASARNWLVKFSGKNVVRSYANWFGVDLLCAVKELSLLGITIDPAYVAKLKTTLSSPKSRRRKQPVEESQSVGYGVDWDENFAYIAGRTEAGFSYGVTWEELAGSEVAAEGTTRLPRIIEDDEF
;
A
#
# COMPACT_ATOMS: atom_id res chain seq x y z
N MET A 1 -5.11 3.27 -24.85
CA MET A 1 -4.95 2.23 -25.88
C MET A 1 -5.41 0.89 -25.30
N THR A 2 -6.28 0.17 -26.00
CA THR A 2 -6.75 -1.16 -25.57
C THR A 2 -5.62 -2.19 -25.67
N ARG A 3 -5.71 -3.27 -24.87
CA ARG A 3 -4.70 -4.35 -24.86
C ARG A 3 -4.51 -4.98 -26.25
N GLU A 4 -5.61 -5.21 -26.96
CA GLU A 4 -5.59 -5.78 -28.30
C GLU A 4 -4.93 -4.84 -29.31
N GLY A 5 -5.23 -3.54 -29.24
CA GLY A 5 -4.57 -2.53 -30.06
C GLY A 5 -3.06 -2.51 -29.84
N ARG A 6 -2.61 -2.61 -28.58
CA ARG A 6 -1.18 -2.71 -28.25
C ARG A 6 -0.56 -3.95 -28.87
N LEU A 7 -1.17 -5.13 -28.72
CA LEU A 7 -0.66 -6.38 -29.29
C LEU A 7 -0.58 -6.34 -30.82
N ALA A 8 -1.54 -5.70 -31.50
CA ALA A 8 -1.52 -5.51 -32.94
C ALA A 8 -0.35 -4.59 -33.36
N SER A 9 -0.20 -3.43 -32.72
CA SER A 9 0.91 -2.49 -33.00
C SER A 9 2.28 -3.05 -32.60
N ALA A 10 2.32 -3.88 -31.55
CA ALA A 10 3.53 -4.51 -31.02
C ALA A 10 4.21 -5.39 -32.05
N ARG A 11 3.45 -6.11 -32.88
CA ARG A 11 4.00 -6.94 -33.96
C ARG A 11 4.82 -6.11 -34.94
N ASN A 12 4.27 -4.99 -35.40
CA ASN A 12 4.97 -4.08 -36.31
C ASN A 12 6.15 -3.36 -35.63
N TRP A 13 6.01 -3.03 -34.36
CA TRP A 13 7.09 -2.44 -33.56
C TRP A 13 8.26 -3.40 -33.39
N LEU A 14 7.98 -4.69 -33.15
CA LEU A 14 9.00 -5.73 -32.96
C LEU A 14 9.89 -5.89 -34.19
N VAL A 15 9.31 -5.81 -35.39
CA VAL A 15 10.06 -5.88 -36.66
C VAL A 15 11.07 -4.73 -36.78
N LYS A 16 10.77 -3.56 -36.22
CA LYS A 16 11.65 -2.37 -36.24
C LYS A 16 12.61 -2.32 -35.06
N PHE A 17 12.46 -3.21 -34.08
CA PHE A 17 13.22 -3.16 -32.85
C PHE A 17 14.60 -3.83 -33.02
N SER A 18 15.67 -3.06 -32.83
CA SER A 18 17.07 -3.54 -32.88
C SER A 18 17.81 -3.45 -31.53
N GLY A 19 17.07 -3.20 -30.44
CA GLY A 19 17.65 -2.95 -29.12
C GLY A 19 18.00 -4.21 -28.33
N LYS A 20 18.82 -4.04 -27.28
CA LYS A 20 19.25 -5.14 -26.38
C LYS A 20 18.17 -5.60 -25.40
N ASN A 21 17.29 -4.67 -24.95
CA ASN A 21 16.31 -4.93 -23.89
C ASN A 21 14.87 -4.74 -24.38
N VAL A 22 14.32 -5.76 -25.04
CA VAL A 22 12.95 -5.72 -25.60
C VAL A 22 11.89 -5.36 -24.55
N VAL A 23 11.98 -5.92 -23.35
CA VAL A 23 11.00 -5.69 -22.26
C VAL A 23 10.95 -4.22 -21.85
N ARG A 24 12.12 -3.61 -21.64
CA ARG A 24 12.19 -2.21 -21.19
C ARG A 24 11.80 -1.24 -22.30
N SER A 25 12.24 -1.52 -23.53
CA SER A 25 11.86 -0.71 -24.68
C SER A 25 10.36 -0.80 -24.96
N TYR A 26 9.76 -1.98 -24.80
CA TYR A 26 8.32 -2.19 -24.92
C TYR A 26 7.54 -1.42 -23.86
N ALA A 27 7.94 -1.55 -22.59
CA ALA A 27 7.36 -0.81 -21.47
C ALA A 27 7.39 0.70 -21.70
N ASN A 28 8.51 1.24 -22.19
CA ASN A 28 8.65 2.66 -22.49
C ASN A 28 7.82 3.13 -23.69
N TRP A 29 7.73 2.31 -24.75
CA TRP A 29 7.00 2.66 -25.97
C TRP A 29 5.48 2.68 -25.75
N PHE A 30 4.96 1.69 -25.03
CA PHE A 30 3.52 1.52 -24.80
C PHE A 30 3.04 2.06 -23.44
N GLY A 31 3.95 2.54 -22.60
CA GLY A 31 3.64 3.08 -21.27
C GLY A 31 3.08 2.04 -20.31
N VAL A 32 3.61 0.80 -20.34
CA VAL A 32 3.13 -0.31 -19.51
C VAL A 32 4.18 -0.75 -18.49
N ASP A 33 3.75 -1.39 -17.40
CA ASP A 33 4.66 -1.99 -16.43
C ASP A 33 5.53 -3.09 -17.04
N LEU A 34 6.72 -3.29 -16.47
CA LEU A 34 7.65 -4.34 -16.91
C LEU A 34 7.02 -5.74 -16.82
N LEU A 35 6.22 -6.02 -15.79
CA LEU A 35 5.50 -7.30 -15.68
C LEU A 35 4.41 -7.46 -16.75
N CYS A 36 3.75 -6.37 -17.12
CA CYS A 36 2.76 -6.36 -18.19
C CYS A 36 3.44 -6.58 -19.55
N ALA A 37 4.55 -5.88 -19.80
CA ALA A 37 5.39 -6.06 -20.97
C ALA A 37 5.84 -7.51 -21.13
N VAL A 38 6.34 -8.15 -20.06
CA VAL A 38 6.73 -9.58 -20.11
C VAL A 38 5.56 -10.47 -20.52
N LYS A 39 4.37 -10.29 -19.93
CA LYS A 39 3.17 -11.08 -20.27
C LYS A 39 2.76 -10.88 -21.72
N GLU A 40 2.73 -9.64 -22.20
CA GLU A 40 2.35 -9.32 -23.58
C GLU A 40 3.38 -9.83 -24.59
N LEU A 41 4.69 -9.72 -24.30
CA LEU A 41 5.76 -10.26 -25.14
C LEU A 41 5.74 -11.79 -25.18
N SER A 42 5.40 -12.45 -24.06
CA SER A 42 5.22 -13.90 -24.02
C SER A 42 4.04 -14.35 -24.90
N LEU A 43 2.95 -13.57 -24.95
CA LEU A 43 1.82 -13.83 -25.86
C LEU A 43 2.18 -13.62 -27.34
N LEU A 44 3.17 -12.76 -27.62
CA LEU A 44 3.73 -12.56 -28.96
C LEU A 44 4.75 -13.64 -29.35
N GLY A 45 5.02 -14.61 -28.48
CA GLY A 45 5.93 -15.72 -28.75
C GLY A 45 7.40 -15.42 -28.49
N ILE A 46 7.71 -14.33 -27.77
CA ILE A 46 9.10 -13.93 -27.49
C ILE A 46 9.57 -14.67 -26.24
N THR A 47 10.65 -15.43 -26.39
CA THR A 47 11.28 -16.16 -25.28
C THR A 47 12.02 -15.17 -24.38
N ILE A 48 11.46 -14.91 -23.20
CA ILE A 48 12.09 -14.10 -22.15
C ILE A 48 12.65 -15.02 -21.08
N ASP A 49 13.84 -14.72 -20.58
CA ASP A 49 14.47 -15.46 -19.50
C ASP A 49 13.59 -15.44 -18.23
N PRO A 50 13.12 -16.60 -17.72
CA PRO A 50 12.32 -16.65 -16.51
C PRO A 50 13.07 -16.13 -15.27
N ALA A 51 14.41 -16.21 -15.23
CA ALA A 51 15.20 -15.67 -14.14
C ALA A 51 15.13 -14.13 -14.09
N TYR A 52 15.03 -13.48 -15.25
CA TYR A 52 14.80 -12.04 -15.34
C TYR A 52 13.41 -11.66 -14.80
N VAL A 53 12.38 -12.46 -15.11
CA VAL A 53 11.02 -12.24 -14.60
C VAL A 53 10.94 -12.39 -13.08
N ALA A 54 11.64 -13.38 -12.51
CA ALA A 54 11.71 -13.57 -11.07
C ALA A 54 12.35 -12.35 -10.38
N LYS A 55 13.47 -11.84 -10.90
CA LYS A 55 14.11 -10.61 -10.39
C LYS A 55 13.15 -9.42 -10.42
N LEU A 56 12.42 -9.23 -11.52
CA LEU A 56 11.43 -8.15 -11.64
C LEU A 56 10.33 -8.26 -10.57
N LYS A 57 9.78 -9.45 -10.36
CA LYS A 57 8.78 -9.70 -9.32
C LYS A 57 9.33 -9.35 -7.93
N THR A 58 10.54 -9.79 -7.59
CA THR A 58 11.17 -9.47 -6.30
C THR A 58 11.38 -7.96 -6.12
N THR A 59 11.85 -7.26 -7.15
CA THR A 59 12.07 -5.80 -7.07
C THR A 59 10.80 -4.96 -6.99
N LEU A 60 9.67 -5.47 -7.50
CA LEU A 60 8.37 -4.78 -7.47
C LEU A 60 7.55 -5.16 -6.22
N SER A 61 7.74 -6.37 -5.70
CA SER A 61 7.09 -6.85 -4.47
C SER A 61 7.76 -6.34 -3.20
N SER A 62 8.99 -5.84 -3.28
CA SER A 62 9.57 -5.11 -2.16
C SER A 62 8.92 -3.73 -2.14
N PRO A 63 8.10 -3.38 -1.13
CA PRO A 63 7.75 -1.99 -0.92
C PRO A 63 9.08 -1.27 -0.81
N LYS A 64 9.40 -0.45 -1.82
CA LYS A 64 10.41 0.58 -1.68
C LYS A 64 9.87 1.48 -0.59
N SER A 65 10.16 1.13 0.66
CA SER A 65 10.17 2.05 1.78
C SER A 65 10.97 3.22 1.27
N ARG A 66 10.24 4.23 0.80
CA ARG A 66 10.77 5.53 0.47
C ARG A 66 11.20 6.05 1.83
N ARG A 67 12.42 5.69 2.24
CA ARG A 67 13.32 6.52 3.01
C ARG A 67 13.56 7.80 2.20
N ARG A 68 12.50 8.59 2.00
CA ARG A 68 12.65 10.02 1.85
C ARG A 68 12.88 10.49 3.28
N LYS A 69 14.16 10.64 3.61
CA LYS A 69 14.58 11.56 4.66
C LYS A 69 14.00 12.92 4.26
N GLN A 70 12.81 13.23 4.74
CA GLN A 70 12.39 14.62 4.85
C GLN A 70 12.98 15.06 6.19
N PRO A 71 13.82 16.12 6.23
CA PRO A 71 14.10 16.79 7.49
C PRO A 71 12.75 17.25 8.04
N VAL A 72 12.36 16.66 9.18
CA VAL A 72 11.25 17.15 9.98
C VAL A 72 11.75 18.45 10.59
N GLU A 73 11.42 19.57 9.97
CA GLU A 73 11.35 20.84 10.68
C GLU A 73 9.90 21.08 11.07
N GLU A 74 9.69 20.99 12.38
CA GLU A 74 8.83 21.87 13.15
C GLU A 74 7.43 22.12 12.58
N SER A 75 6.49 21.26 12.98
CA SER A 75 5.26 21.83 13.56
C SER A 75 4.84 20.90 14.67
N GLN A 76 5.24 21.31 15.87
CA GLN A 76 4.52 20.99 17.09
C GLN A 76 3.05 21.39 16.92
N SER A 77 2.26 20.53 16.28
CA SER A 77 0.82 20.55 16.43
C SER A 77 0.55 19.81 17.73
N VAL A 78 0.64 20.53 18.84
CA VAL A 78 -0.07 20.19 20.09
C VAL A 78 -1.56 20.28 19.77
N GLY A 79 -2.07 19.25 19.13
CA GLY A 79 -3.43 19.16 18.65
C GLY A 79 -3.70 17.70 18.41
N TYR A 80 -4.64 17.15 19.18
CA TYR A 80 -5.19 15.81 19.03
C TYR A 80 -5.85 15.69 17.64
N GLY A 81 -5.03 15.55 16.61
CA GLY A 81 -5.43 15.31 15.24
C GLY A 81 -5.45 13.81 15.02
N VAL A 82 -6.64 13.28 14.72
CA VAL A 82 -6.83 11.85 14.53
C VAL A 82 -6.12 11.41 13.25
N ASP A 83 -4.92 10.87 13.40
CA ASP A 83 -4.15 10.25 12.32
C ASP A 83 -4.62 8.78 12.21
N TRP A 84 -4.98 8.34 11.01
CA TRP A 84 -5.40 6.97 10.71
C TRP A 84 -4.37 6.37 9.73
N ASP A 85 -3.94 5.12 9.95
CA ASP A 85 -2.97 4.43 9.11
C ASP A 85 -3.43 2.98 8.81
N GLU A 86 -2.72 2.26 7.95
CA GLU A 86 -3.02 0.86 7.61
C GLU A 86 -2.91 -0.08 8.84
N ASN A 87 -2.08 0.28 9.83
CA ASN A 87 -1.91 -0.51 11.06
C ASN A 87 -2.80 -0.04 12.23
N PHE A 88 -3.17 1.24 12.26
CA PHE A 88 -3.88 1.85 13.38
C PHE A 88 -5.20 2.46 12.93
N ALA A 89 -6.27 1.96 13.52
CA ALA A 89 -7.60 2.55 13.45
C ALA A 89 -7.75 3.80 14.31
N TYR A 90 -6.78 4.22 15.14
CA TYR A 90 -6.78 5.53 15.78
C TYR A 90 -5.42 5.78 16.41
N ILE A 91 -4.67 6.79 15.99
CA ILE A 91 -3.38 7.12 16.61
C ILE A 91 -3.59 8.18 17.70
N ALA A 92 -3.43 7.79 18.97
CA ALA A 92 -3.56 8.69 20.12
C ALA A 92 -2.37 9.65 20.24
N GLY A 93 -1.21 9.24 19.73
CA GLY A 93 -0.01 10.06 19.71
C GLY A 93 1.21 9.31 19.17
N ARG A 94 2.34 10.00 19.14
CA ARG A 94 3.66 9.44 18.82
C ARG A 94 4.57 9.57 20.04
N THR A 95 5.33 8.53 20.34
CA THR A 95 6.35 8.57 21.38
C THR A 95 7.51 9.47 20.95
N GLU A 96 8.33 9.91 21.91
CA GLU A 96 9.58 10.66 21.67
C GLU A 96 10.56 9.94 20.74
N ALA A 97 10.50 8.59 20.70
CA ALA A 97 11.27 7.76 19.77
C ALA A 97 10.64 7.64 18.37
N GLY A 98 9.49 8.29 18.14
CA GLY A 98 8.80 8.33 16.86
C GLY A 98 7.88 7.14 16.58
N PHE A 99 7.57 6.30 17.57
CA PHE A 99 6.62 5.20 17.41
C PHE A 99 5.18 5.67 17.65
N SER A 100 4.28 5.35 16.74
CA SER A 100 2.83 5.58 16.89
C SER A 100 2.25 4.61 17.91
N TYR A 101 1.36 5.10 18.79
CA TYR A 101 0.55 4.24 19.65
C TYR A 101 -0.92 4.66 19.57
N GLY A 102 -1.81 3.67 19.67
CA GLY A 102 -3.19 3.86 19.29
C GLY A 102 -3.99 2.56 19.23
N VAL A 103 -5.25 2.65 18.79
CA VAL A 103 -6.14 1.50 18.57
C VAL A 103 -5.81 0.89 17.22
N THR A 104 -5.55 -0.41 17.18
CA THR A 104 -5.34 -1.13 15.90
C THR A 104 -6.66 -1.60 15.32
N TRP A 105 -6.67 -1.92 14.02
CA TRP A 105 -7.84 -2.55 13.39
C TRP A 105 -8.19 -3.89 14.02
N GLU A 106 -7.19 -4.63 14.51
CA GLU A 106 -7.37 -5.90 15.21
C GLU A 106 -8.05 -5.71 16.56
N GLU A 107 -7.70 -4.65 17.32
CA GLU A 107 -8.36 -4.34 18.59
C GLU A 107 -9.77 -3.78 18.38
N LEU A 108 -9.99 -2.92 17.37
CA LEU A 108 -11.32 -2.39 17.05
C LEU A 108 -12.28 -3.48 16.54
N ALA A 109 -11.79 -4.41 15.71
CA ALA A 109 -12.58 -5.52 15.22
C ALA A 109 -12.78 -6.62 16.29
N GLY A 110 -11.85 -6.73 17.23
CA GLY A 110 -11.91 -7.68 18.33
C GLY A 110 -12.81 -7.27 19.50
N SER A 111 -13.18 -5.99 19.61
CA SER A 111 -13.99 -5.49 20.73
C SER A 111 -15.51 -5.71 20.59
N GLU A 112 -15.99 -6.37 19.53
CA GLU A 112 -17.41 -6.76 19.42
C GLU A 112 -17.77 -8.03 20.22
N VAL A 113 -16.83 -8.58 21.00
CA VAL A 113 -17.08 -9.73 21.89
C VAL A 113 -16.46 -9.52 23.27
N ALA A 114 -17.01 -8.61 24.06
CA ALA A 114 -17.27 -8.77 25.51
C ALA A 114 -17.47 -7.42 26.23
N ALA A 115 -18.70 -6.91 26.23
CA ALA A 115 -19.18 -6.04 27.30
C ALA A 115 -20.71 -6.10 27.46
N GLU A 116 -21.29 -7.29 27.31
CA GLU A 116 -22.55 -7.60 27.99
C GLU A 116 -22.20 -7.96 29.44
N GLY A 117 -22.36 -7.01 30.36
CA GLY A 117 -22.13 -7.29 31.78
C GLY A 117 -22.09 -6.06 32.68
N THR A 118 -23.23 -5.81 33.33
CA THR A 118 -23.40 -5.05 34.58
C THR A 118 -23.44 -3.52 34.52
N THR A 119 -24.52 -2.98 33.97
CA THR A 119 -25.07 -1.72 34.49
C THR A 119 -25.66 -1.99 35.88
N ARG A 120 -24.84 -1.89 36.93
CA ARG A 120 -25.33 -1.72 38.30
C ARG A 120 -24.69 -0.48 38.89
N LEU A 121 -25.22 0.68 38.50
CA LEU A 121 -25.00 1.89 39.28
C LEU A 121 -25.71 1.71 40.63
N PRO A 122 -25.05 2.01 41.75
CA PRO A 122 -25.69 1.97 43.06
C PRO A 122 -26.81 3.00 43.12
N ARG A 123 -27.93 2.54 43.69
CA ARG A 123 -29.11 3.31 44.09
C ARG A 123 -28.66 4.51 44.92
N ILE A 124 -28.71 5.70 44.33
CA ILE A 124 -28.54 6.95 45.08
C ILE A 124 -29.70 7.04 46.07
N ILE A 125 -29.31 7.09 47.33
CA ILE A 125 -30.13 7.22 48.52
C ILE A 125 -30.78 8.60 48.46
N GLU A 126 -32.11 8.60 48.60
CA GLU A 126 -32.89 9.77 49.00
C GLU A 126 -32.35 10.28 50.34
N ASP A 127 -31.78 11.49 50.35
CA ASP A 127 -31.67 12.28 51.57
C ASP A 127 -32.34 13.63 51.34
N ASP A 128 -33.57 13.62 51.83
CA ASP A 128 -34.42 14.71 52.25
C ASP A 128 -33.68 15.63 53.23
N GLU A 129 -33.56 16.92 52.92
CA GLU A 129 -33.21 17.91 53.94
C GLU A 129 -34.08 19.18 53.76
N PHE A 130 -35.19 19.14 54.50
CA PHE A 130 -35.78 20.19 55.35
C PHE A 130 -35.35 21.66 55.18
#